data_AF-A0A2I6QJ96-F1
#
_entry.id   AF-A0A2I6QJ96-F1
#
_cell.length_a   1.000
_cell.length_b   1.000
_cell.length_c   1.000
_cell.angle_alpha   90.00
_cell.angle_beta   90.00
_cell.angle_gamma   90.00
#
_symmetry.space_group_name_H-M   'P 1'
#
loop_
_entity.id
_entity.type
_entity.pdbx_description
1 polymer ?
#
loop_
_entity_poly.entity_id
_entity_poly.type
_entity_poly.pdbx_seq_one_letter_code
_entity_poly.pdbx_strand_id
1 'polypeptide(L)'
;MRREVFKLLSGFRDWPLFEDYDFARRLEDFSRRHGMRTAYSRLPITASSRRLEKGAGKVLAQWLALQLLFSTGAPPEKLARYYFRR
;
A
#
# COMPACT_ATOMS: atom_id res chain seq x y z
N MET A 1 -8.38 -13.83 -0.83
CA MET A 1 -9.13 -12.92 0.07
C MET A 1 -10.62 -13.27 0.02
N ARG A 2 -11.36 -13.16 1.14
CA ARG A 2 -12.83 -13.36 1.16
C ARG A 2 -13.55 -12.12 0.63
N ARG A 3 -14.53 -12.30 -0.26
CA ARG A 3 -15.24 -11.19 -0.95
C ARG A 3 -16.10 -10.36 0.01
N GLU A 4 -16.63 -11.00 1.02
CA GLU A 4 -17.51 -10.42 2.05
C GLU A 4 -16.74 -9.41 2.88
N VAL A 5 -15.52 -9.77 3.30
CA VAL A 5 -14.61 -8.87 4.05
C VAL A 5 -14.20 -7.68 3.19
N PHE A 6 -13.94 -7.89 1.90
CA PHE A 6 -13.63 -6.79 0.97
C PHE A 6 -14.77 -5.77 0.90
N LYS A 7 -16.00 -6.23 0.74
CA LYS A 7 -17.20 -5.37 0.72
C LYS A 7 -17.46 -4.70 2.07
N LEU A 8 -17.29 -5.43 3.18
CA LEU A 8 -17.45 -4.88 4.54
C LEU A 8 -16.46 -3.73 4.78
N LEU A 9 -15.25 -3.88 4.27
CA LEU A 9 -14.24 -2.82 4.27
C LEU A 9 -14.45 -1.80 3.15
N SER A 10 -15.62 -1.70 2.49
CA SER A 10 -15.86 -0.70 1.43
C SER A 10 -14.85 -0.74 0.26
N GLY A 11 -14.15 -1.86 0.07
CA GLY A 11 -13.16 -2.05 -1.00
C GLY A 11 -11.96 -1.09 -0.98
N PHE A 12 -11.35 -0.93 -2.15
CA PHE A 12 -10.30 0.07 -2.37
C PHE A 12 -10.92 1.45 -2.49
N ARG A 13 -10.25 2.45 -1.92
CA ARG A 13 -10.64 3.85 -2.11
C ARG A 13 -10.25 4.27 -3.52
N ASP A 14 -11.01 5.18 -4.09
CA ASP A 14 -10.71 5.81 -5.39
C ASP A 14 -9.62 6.87 -5.21
N TRP A 15 -8.41 6.39 -4.90
CA TRP A 15 -7.23 7.21 -4.69
C TRP A 15 -6.19 6.93 -5.78
N PRO A 16 -5.45 7.97 -6.23
CA PRO A 16 -4.43 7.80 -7.28
C PRO A 16 -3.17 7.07 -6.79
N LEU A 17 -3.01 6.90 -5.47
CA LEU A 17 -1.90 6.24 -4.82
C LEU A 17 -2.32 5.79 -3.41
N PHE A 18 -1.74 4.70 -2.92
CA PHE A 18 -1.94 4.13 -1.57
C PHE A 18 -3.31 3.51 -1.29
N GLU A 19 -4.13 3.29 -2.32
CA GLU A 19 -5.39 2.58 -2.20
C GLU A 19 -5.21 1.16 -1.65
N ASP A 20 -4.15 0.47 -2.08
CA ASP A 20 -3.78 -0.88 -1.67
C ASP A 20 -3.23 -0.93 -0.24
N TYR A 21 -2.36 0.03 0.11
CA TYR A 21 -1.76 0.16 1.42
C TYR A 21 -2.80 0.54 2.50
N ASP A 22 -3.71 1.48 2.21
CA ASP A 22 -4.84 1.81 3.08
C ASP A 22 -5.73 0.59 3.33
N PHE A 23 -6.03 -0.14 2.26
CA PHE A 23 -6.84 -1.34 2.35
C PHE A 23 -6.16 -2.42 3.19
N ALA A 24 -4.87 -2.66 2.99
CA ALA A 24 -4.09 -3.61 3.78
C ALA A 24 -4.13 -3.27 5.28
N ARG A 25 -3.94 -1.98 5.64
CA ARG A 25 -4.02 -1.53 7.04
C ARG A 25 -5.41 -1.73 7.64
N ARG A 26 -6.47 -1.43 6.89
CA ARG A 26 -7.86 -1.64 7.35
C ARG A 26 -8.18 -3.13 7.51
N LEU A 27 -7.65 -3.98 6.63
CA LEU A 27 -7.79 -5.42 6.73
C LEU A 27 -7.04 -6.00 7.94
N GLU A 28 -5.81 -5.54 8.18
CA GLU A 28 -5.02 -5.96 9.34
C GLU A 28 -5.68 -5.55 10.66
N ASP A 29 -6.16 -4.30 10.74
CA ASP A 29 -6.85 -3.80 11.92
C ASP A 29 -8.19 -4.53 12.16
N PHE A 30 -8.98 -4.74 11.10
CA PHE A 30 -10.20 -5.55 11.18
C PHE A 30 -9.92 -6.97 11.67
N SER A 31 -8.91 -7.64 11.09
CA SER A 31 -8.53 -9.00 11.46
C SER A 31 -8.13 -9.06 12.94
N ARG A 32 -7.26 -8.15 13.37
CA ARG A 32 -6.79 -8.06 14.76
C ARG A 32 -7.94 -7.86 15.75
N ARG A 33 -8.89 -6.97 15.44
CA ARG A 33 -10.07 -6.70 16.30
C ARG A 33 -11.00 -7.92 16.46
N HIS A 34 -10.96 -8.86 15.53
CA HIS A 34 -11.78 -10.07 15.55
C HIS A 34 -10.99 -11.34 15.92
N GLY A 35 -9.78 -11.19 16.47
CA GLY A 35 -8.93 -12.33 16.84
C GLY A 35 -8.40 -13.14 15.64
N MET A 36 -8.49 -12.59 14.43
CA MET A 36 -7.98 -13.18 13.19
C MET A 36 -6.59 -12.62 12.85
N ARG A 37 -5.88 -13.29 11.94
CA ARG A 37 -4.57 -12.85 11.44
C ARG A 37 -4.54 -12.80 9.93
N THR A 38 -3.94 -11.75 9.38
CA THR A 38 -3.61 -11.68 7.95
C THR A 38 -2.53 -12.72 7.65
N ALA A 39 -2.73 -13.55 6.62
CA ALA A 39 -1.75 -14.52 6.17
C ALA A 39 -0.75 -13.85 5.22
N TYR A 40 0.55 -14.04 5.48
CA TYR A 40 1.63 -13.59 4.61
C TYR A 40 2.22 -14.79 3.87
N SER A 41 2.27 -14.71 2.55
CA SER A 41 2.94 -15.73 1.73
C SER A 41 4.44 -15.69 2.00
N ARG A 42 5.03 -16.85 2.28
CA ARG A 42 6.50 -17.01 2.40
C ARG A 42 7.16 -17.33 1.07
N LEU A 43 6.36 -17.49 0.01
CA LEU A 43 6.88 -17.75 -1.32
C LEU A 43 7.50 -16.47 -1.90
N PRO A 44 8.65 -16.58 -2.58
CA PRO A 44 9.21 -15.45 -3.29
C PRO A 44 8.24 -15.00 -4.37
N ILE A 45 8.14 -13.69 -4.53
CA ILE A 45 7.37 -13.06 -5.62
C ILE A 45 8.34 -12.48 -6.63
N THR A 46 8.12 -12.76 -7.91
CA THR A 46 8.87 -12.13 -9.00
C THR A 46 8.11 -10.89 -9.44
N ALA A 47 8.71 -9.72 -9.25
CA ALA A 47 8.18 -8.44 -9.72
C ALA A 47 9.14 -7.82 -10.75
N SER A 48 8.60 -6.96 -11.61
CA SER A 48 9.40 -6.29 -12.64
C SER A 48 10.45 -5.34 -12.04
N SER A 49 11.70 -5.45 -12.51
CA SER A 49 12.84 -4.61 -12.11
C SER A 49 12.82 -3.19 -12.67
N ARG A 50 11.90 -2.85 -13.60
CA ARG A 50 11.87 -1.58 -14.34
C ARG A 50 12.06 -0.33 -13.47
N ARG A 51 11.50 -0.33 -12.25
CA ARG A 51 11.65 0.80 -11.32
C ARG A 51 13.03 0.81 -10.67
N LEU A 52 13.54 -0.35 -10.27
CA LEU A 52 14.85 -0.50 -9.61
C LEU A 52 16.02 -0.24 -10.55
N GLU A 53 15.86 -0.43 -11.86
CA GLU A 53 16.85 -0.09 -12.89
C GLU A 53 17.21 1.41 -12.89
N LYS A 54 16.32 2.28 -12.40
CA LYS A 54 16.58 3.72 -12.23
C LYS A 54 17.40 4.05 -10.97
N GLY A 55 17.86 3.03 -10.24
CA GLY A 55 18.61 3.13 -9.00
C GLY A 55 17.81 2.63 -7.80
N ALA A 56 18.10 1.40 -7.37
CA ALA A 56 17.37 0.72 -6.30
C ALA A 56 17.30 1.53 -4.99
N GLY A 57 18.43 2.09 -4.52
CA GLY A 57 18.46 2.87 -3.28
C GLY A 57 17.57 4.12 -3.33
N LYS A 58 17.56 4.83 -4.46
CA LYS A 58 16.73 6.03 -4.67
C LYS A 58 15.25 5.69 -4.70
N VAL A 59 14.88 4.58 -5.35
CA VAL A 59 13.50 4.10 -5.45
C VAL A 59 12.99 3.68 -4.08
N LEU A 60 13.78 2.89 -3.35
CA LEU A 60 13.44 2.46 -1.99
C LEU A 60 13.28 3.64 -1.04
N ALA A 61 14.22 4.59 -1.05
CA ALA A 61 14.13 5.79 -0.22
C ALA A 61 12.88 6.62 -0.54
N GLN A 62 12.55 6.77 -1.83
CA GLN A 62 11.33 7.47 -2.24
C GLN A 62 10.06 6.76 -1.78
N TRP A 63 10.00 5.43 -1.91
CA TRP A 63 8.84 4.65 -1.44
C TRP A 63 8.67 4.73 0.08
N LEU A 64 9.75 4.59 0.84
CA LEU A 64 9.73 4.73 2.29
C LEU A 64 9.26 6.14 2.70
N ALA A 65 9.77 7.19 2.06
CA ALA A 65 9.36 8.56 2.34
C ALA A 65 7.86 8.78 2.07
N LEU A 66 7.35 8.28 0.94
CA LEU A 66 5.93 8.40 0.60
C LEU A 66 5.05 7.62 1.58
N GLN A 67 5.44 6.40 1.98
CA GLN A 67 4.72 5.61 2.97
C GLN A 67 4.69 6.30 4.34
N LEU A 68 5.80 6.92 4.76
CA LEU A 68 5.86 7.68 6.01
C LEU A 68 4.93 8.90 5.95
N LEU A 69 5.01 9.70 4.88
CA LEU A 69 4.14 10.86 4.70
C LEU A 69 2.65 10.49 4.65
N PHE A 70 2.32 9.41 3.95
CA PHE A 70 0.95 8.90 3.93
C PHE A 70 0.50 8.45 5.34
N SER A 71 1.37 7.76 6.07
CA SER A 71 1.08 7.28 7.42
C SER A 71 0.91 8.39 8.45
N THR A 72 1.50 9.57 8.24
CA THR A 72 1.29 10.77 9.06
C THR A 72 0.09 11.61 8.62
N GLY A 73 -0.65 11.19 7.59
CA GLY A 73 -1.89 11.83 7.16
C GLY A 73 -1.79 12.73 5.93
N ALA A 74 -0.68 12.67 5.17
CA ALA A 74 -0.60 13.41 3.91
C ALA A 74 -1.64 12.88 2.90
N PRO A 75 -2.38 13.76 2.22
CA PRO A 75 -3.43 13.34 1.30
C PRO A 75 -2.83 12.66 0.04
N PRO A 76 -3.40 11.53 -0.39
CA PRO A 76 -2.84 10.68 -1.45
C PRO A 76 -2.74 11.39 -2.80
N GLU A 77 -3.63 12.35 -3.09
CA GLU A 77 -3.59 13.14 -4.32
C GLU A 77 -2.36 14.05 -4.37
N LYS A 78 -1.93 14.61 -3.23
CA LYS A 78 -0.69 15.41 -3.16
C LYS A 78 0.53 14.53 -3.37
N LEU A 79 0.55 13.35 -2.76
CA LEU A 79 1.63 12.37 -2.90
C LEU A 79 1.73 11.86 -4.33
N ALA A 80 0.60 11.56 -4.98
CA ALA A 80 0.54 11.17 -6.37
C ALA A 80 1.08 12.26 -7.31
N ARG A 81 0.71 13.53 -7.10
CA ARG A 81 1.28 14.64 -7.89
C ARG A 81 2.79 14.72 -7.78
N TYR A 82 3.35 14.51 -6.59
CA TYR A 82 4.80 14.48 -6.40
C TYR A 82 5.44 13.24 -7.05
N TYR A 83 4.78 12.08 -6.93
CA TYR A 83 5.28 10.82 -7.47
C TYR A 83 5.30 10.78 -9.00
N PHE A 84 4.21 11.24 -9.65
CA PHE A 84 4.04 11.18 -11.11
C PHE A 84 4.67 12.35 -11.88
N ARG A 85 5.05 13.44 -11.20
CA ARG A 85 5.78 14.56 -11.83
C ARG A 85 7.25 14.22 -12.12
N ARG A 86 7.70 13.02 -11.79
CA ARG A 86 9.09 12.55 -11.90
C ARG A 86 9.23 11.43 -12.92
#